data_AF-H2YJX8-F1
#
_entry.id   AF-H2YJX8-F1
#
_cell.length_a   1.000
_cell.length_b   1.000
_cell.length_c   1.000
_cell.angle_alpha   90.00
_cell.angle_beta   90.00
_cell.angle_gamma   90.00
#
_symmetry.space_group_name_H-M   'P 1'
#
loop_
_entity.id
_entity.type
_entity.pdbx_description
1 polymer ?
#
loop_
_entity_poly.entity_id
_entity_poly.type
_entity_poly.pdbx_seq_one_letter_code
_entity_poly.pdbx_strand_id
1 'polypeptide(L)'
;MENDVIYSNSVIDAEIPACIITPAQYEAQQKHLAETLEKLRRYEEVTSEIEEEFTEMQNSLTRERMMSSKAMSIATKVYQQNKALKTRTSRLSQRSSRHQKWAEQSSIDTLAVPGETDDIGHLNDENLTADIISNEIEALKTEQSIELELQDARNEISTLQFKCKDISDKLDSVLKENEELNETIRMHQEAETTAADEIETLTEKLDVESHVRKRAETLAAKMYGENKSWKKQSIMRKKSGEGDDNS
;
A
#
# COMPACT_ATOMS: atom_id res chain seq x y z
N MET A 1 59.38 -27.52 42.18
CA MET A 1 59.73 -27.93 40.81
C MET A 1 59.21 -26.85 39.90
N GLU A 2 60.05 -25.86 39.63
CA GLU A 2 59.79 -24.78 38.68
C GLU A 2 60.11 -25.31 37.28
N ASN A 3 59.16 -25.20 36.35
CA ASN A 3 59.38 -25.52 34.94
C ASN A 3 59.65 -24.21 34.20
N ASP A 4 60.92 -23.97 33.87
CA ASP A 4 61.32 -22.96 32.91
C ASP A 4 60.96 -23.45 31.49
N VAL A 5 59.96 -22.81 30.89
CA VAL A 5 59.64 -22.98 29.46
C VAL A 5 60.36 -21.88 28.69
N ILE A 6 61.49 -22.25 28.08
CA ILE A 6 62.21 -21.39 27.13
C ILE A 6 61.45 -21.40 25.80
N TYR A 7 60.71 -20.33 25.51
CA TYR A 7 60.17 -20.08 24.17
C TYR A 7 61.25 -19.47 23.29
N SER A 8 61.83 -20.29 22.42
CA SER A 8 62.69 -19.85 21.32
C SER A 8 61.83 -19.18 20.24
N ASN A 9 61.86 -17.85 20.17
CA ASN A 9 61.32 -17.08 19.04
C ASN A 9 62.25 -17.24 17.83
N SER A 10 61.96 -18.21 16.96
CA SER A 10 62.50 -18.23 15.60
C SER A 10 61.70 -17.25 14.73
N VAL A 11 62.24 -16.06 14.52
CA VAL A 11 61.78 -15.12 13.50
C VAL A 11 62.07 -15.76 12.14
N ILE A 12 61.01 -16.20 11.47
CA ILE A 12 61.07 -16.61 10.06
C ILE A 12 60.93 -15.32 9.26
N ASP A 13 62.06 -14.77 8.82
CA ASP A 13 62.10 -13.73 7.78
C ASP A 13 61.66 -14.38 6.46
N ALA A 14 60.35 -14.47 6.25
CA ALA A 14 59.78 -14.74 4.96
C ALA A 14 59.86 -13.46 4.13
N GLU A 15 60.88 -13.35 3.28
CA GLU A 15 60.93 -12.36 2.21
C GLU A 15 59.66 -12.49 1.35
N ILE A 16 58.71 -11.58 1.55
CA ILE A 16 57.55 -11.44 0.67
C ILE A 16 58.09 -10.86 -0.64
N PRO A 17 58.00 -11.58 -1.78
CA PRO A 17 58.44 -11.03 -3.05
C PRO A 17 57.58 -9.82 -3.38
N ALA A 18 58.20 -8.63 -3.38
CA ALA A 18 57.56 -7.40 -3.81
C ALA A 18 57.12 -7.58 -5.27
N CYS A 19 55.82 -7.76 -5.48
CA CYS A 19 55.22 -7.78 -6.80
C CYS A 19 55.40 -6.39 -7.41
N ILE A 20 56.41 -6.24 -8.28
CA ILE A 20 56.67 -4.98 -8.98
C ILE A 20 55.59 -4.87 -10.06
N ILE A 21 54.49 -4.19 -9.73
CA ILE A 21 53.46 -3.82 -10.69
C ILE A 21 54.10 -2.87 -11.70
N THR A 22 54.18 -3.30 -12.96
CA THR A 22 54.71 -2.45 -14.02
C THR A 22 53.75 -1.27 -14.28
N PRO A 23 54.24 -0.09 -14.72
CA PRO A 23 53.38 1.05 -15.03
C PRO A 23 52.22 0.70 -15.98
N ALA A 24 52.46 -0.19 -16.95
CA ALA A 24 51.43 -0.66 -17.87
C ALA A 24 50.33 -1.51 -17.18
N GLN A 25 50.70 -2.34 -16.20
CA GLN A 25 49.73 -3.11 -15.41
C GLN A 25 48.90 -2.19 -14.50
N TYR A 26 49.53 -1.17 -13.93
CA TYR A 26 48.84 -0.17 -13.11
C TYR A 26 47.85 0.65 -13.95
N GLU A 27 48.24 1.08 -15.15
CA GLU A 27 47.36 1.81 -16.07
C GLU A 27 46.18 0.95 -16.54
N ALA A 28 46.42 -0.34 -16.83
CA ALA A 28 45.36 -1.30 -17.15
C ALA A 28 44.38 -1.50 -15.98
N GLN A 29 44.89 -1.56 -14.74
CA GLN A 29 44.05 -1.65 -13.54
C GLN A 29 43.23 -0.38 -13.30
N GLN A 30 43.82 0.80 -13.48
CA GLN A 30 43.08 2.07 -13.39
C GLN A 30 41.97 2.16 -14.44
N LYS A 31 42.25 1.76 -15.68
CA LYS A 31 41.26 1.73 -16.75
C LYS A 31 40.12 0.77 -16.43
N HIS A 32 40.43 -0.45 -15.98
CA HIS A 32 39.42 -1.43 -15.59
C HIS A 32 38.56 -0.93 -14.41
N LEU A 33 39.18 -0.27 -13.42
CA LEU A 33 38.48 0.34 -12.30
C LEU A 33 37.52 1.44 -12.79
N ALA A 34 37.98 2.34 -13.66
CA ALA A 34 37.15 3.39 -14.24
C ALA A 34 35.95 2.83 -15.03
N GLU A 35 36.17 1.81 -15.85
CA GLU A 35 35.10 1.13 -16.58
C GLU A 35 34.09 0.44 -15.65
N THR A 36 34.56 -0.11 -14.52
CA THR A 36 33.70 -0.76 -13.53
C THR A 36 32.86 0.27 -12.77
N LEU A 37 33.47 1.40 -12.39
CA LEU A 37 32.76 2.51 -11.73
C LEU A 37 31.71 3.13 -12.64
N GLU A 38 32.01 3.31 -13.93
CA GLU A 38 31.03 3.82 -14.90
C GLU A 38 29.87 2.84 -15.11
N LYS A 39 30.13 1.52 -15.11
CA LYS A 39 29.05 0.53 -15.14
C LYS A 39 28.18 0.59 -13.89
N LEU A 40 28.77 0.70 -12.70
CA LEU A 40 28.03 0.86 -11.45
C LEU A 40 27.15 2.11 -11.47
N ARG A 41 27.70 3.24 -11.91
CA ARG A 41 26.96 4.50 -12.08
C ARG A 41 25.72 4.33 -12.97
N ARG A 42 25.85 3.62 -14.08
CA ARG A 42 24.72 3.33 -14.99
C ARG A 42 23.68 2.39 -14.38
N TYR A 43 24.12 1.41 -13.58
CA TYR A 43 23.19 0.54 -12.86
C TYR A 43 22.39 1.33 -11.82
N GLU A 44 23.05 2.24 -11.08
CA GLU A 44 22.37 3.12 -10.13
C GLU A 44 21.35 4.04 -10.83
N GLU A 45 21.69 4.63 -11.99
CA GLU A 45 20.75 5.41 -12.80
C GLU A 45 19.52 4.59 -13.21
N VAL A 46 19.74 3.39 -13.78
CA VAL A 46 18.64 2.51 -14.20
C VAL A 46 17.80 2.02 -13.01
N THR A 47 18.43 1.72 -11.87
CA THR A 47 17.71 1.34 -10.66
C THR A 47 16.83 2.48 -10.16
N SER A 48 17.34 3.72 -10.15
CA SER A 48 16.56 4.90 -9.78
C SER A 48 15.36 5.13 -10.72
N GLU A 49 15.54 4.97 -12.04
CA GLU A 49 14.44 5.06 -13.02
C GLU A 49 13.37 3.99 -12.77
N ILE A 50 13.78 2.75 -12.49
CA ILE A 50 12.86 1.64 -12.17
C ILE A 50 12.09 1.92 -10.88
N GLU A 51 12.74 2.48 -9.85
CA GLU A 51 12.09 2.84 -8.59
C GLU A 51 11.04 3.95 -8.78
N GLU A 52 11.33 4.93 -9.62
CA GLU A 52 10.39 6.00 -9.99
C GLU A 52 9.17 5.43 -10.75
N GLU A 53 9.39 4.61 -11.78
CA GLU A 53 8.32 3.95 -12.53
C GLU A 53 7.47 3.02 -11.64
N PHE A 54 8.11 2.27 -10.74
CA PHE A 54 7.42 1.40 -9.80
C PHE A 54 6.50 2.21 -8.87
N THR A 55 6.99 3.34 -8.36
CA THR A 55 6.23 4.26 -7.52
C THR A 55 5.05 4.85 -8.28
N GLU A 56 5.24 5.25 -9.53
CA GLU A 56 4.15 5.77 -10.39
C GLU A 56 3.08 4.70 -10.64
N MET A 57 3.48 3.46 -10.96
CA MET A 57 2.57 2.34 -11.16
C MET A 57 1.77 2.03 -9.89
N GLN A 58 2.41 2.00 -8.72
CA GLN A 58 1.75 1.76 -7.45
C GLN A 58 0.71 2.85 -7.13
N ASN A 59 1.04 4.12 -7.40
CA ASN A 59 0.13 5.24 -7.26
C ASN A 59 -1.06 5.13 -8.23
N SER A 60 -0.80 4.76 -9.49
CA SER A 60 -1.83 4.54 -10.50
C SER A 60 -2.81 3.43 -10.09
N LEU A 61 -2.29 2.28 -9.66
CA LEU A 61 -3.09 1.14 -9.20
C LEU A 61 -3.96 1.51 -7.98
N THR A 62 -3.42 2.32 -7.07
CA THR A 62 -4.17 2.81 -5.90
C THR A 62 -5.35 3.68 -6.32
N ARG A 63 -5.14 4.60 -7.27
CA ARG A 63 -6.22 5.42 -7.85
C ARG A 63 -7.27 4.57 -8.54
N GLU A 64 -6.85 3.57 -9.32
CA GLU A 64 -7.76 2.66 -10.01
C GLU A 64 -8.62 1.84 -9.01
N ARG A 65 -8.00 1.28 -7.96
CA ARG A 65 -8.72 0.57 -6.89
C ARG A 65 -9.76 1.45 -6.21
N MET A 66 -9.43 2.70 -5.91
CA MET A 66 -10.37 3.67 -5.33
C MET A 66 -11.55 3.96 -6.28
N MET A 67 -11.26 4.16 -7.57
CA MET A 67 -12.30 4.38 -8.58
C MET A 67 -13.19 3.16 -8.79
N SER A 68 -12.62 1.96 -8.81
CA SER A 68 -13.34 0.69 -8.89
C SER A 68 -14.26 0.49 -7.67
N SER A 69 -13.76 0.75 -6.46
CA SER A 69 -14.56 0.71 -5.23
C SER A 69 -15.73 1.70 -5.27
N LYS A 70 -15.49 2.93 -5.73
CA LYS A 70 -16.54 3.94 -5.92
C LYS A 70 -17.59 3.49 -6.95
N ALA A 71 -17.17 2.94 -8.07
CA ALA A 71 -18.06 2.41 -9.10
C ALA A 71 -18.92 1.26 -8.57
N MET A 72 -18.35 0.36 -7.77
CA MET A 72 -19.07 -0.76 -7.16
C MET A 72 -20.11 -0.30 -6.13
N SER A 73 -19.77 0.72 -5.34
CA SER A 73 -20.73 1.37 -4.42
C SER A 73 -21.91 1.99 -5.17
N ILE A 74 -21.62 2.71 -6.27
CA ILE A 74 -22.66 3.28 -7.14
C ILE A 74 -23.53 2.18 -7.74
N ALA A 75 -22.93 1.12 -8.29
CA ALA A 75 -23.65 0.00 -8.88
C ALA A 75 -24.60 -0.67 -7.86
N THR A 76 -24.15 -0.83 -6.61
CA THR A 76 -24.97 -1.41 -5.54
C THR A 76 -26.14 -0.49 -5.18
N LYS A 77 -25.92 0.82 -5.07
CA LYS A 77 -26.99 1.80 -4.83
C LYS A 77 -28.02 1.81 -5.97
N VAL A 78 -27.55 1.82 -7.22
CA VAL A 78 -28.43 1.77 -8.41
C VAL A 78 -29.22 0.47 -8.44
N TYR A 79 -28.61 -0.66 -8.12
CA TYR A 79 -29.29 -1.95 -8.03
C TYR A 79 -30.40 -1.94 -6.97
N GLN A 80 -30.12 -1.44 -5.77
CA GLN A 80 -31.11 -1.30 -4.69
C GLN A 80 -32.27 -0.39 -5.10
N GLN A 81 -31.98 0.76 -5.72
CA GLN A 81 -33.00 1.68 -6.23
C GLN A 81 -33.86 1.03 -7.32
N ASN A 82 -33.25 0.32 -8.27
CA ASN A 82 -33.98 -0.41 -9.31
C ASN A 82 -34.86 -1.52 -8.73
N LYS A 83 -34.38 -2.24 -7.71
CA LYS A 83 -35.17 -3.25 -7.01
C LYS A 83 -36.40 -2.61 -6.35
N ALA A 84 -36.21 -1.50 -5.62
CA ALA A 84 -37.31 -0.77 -5.00
C ALA A 84 -38.32 -0.23 -6.02
N LEU A 85 -37.84 0.33 -7.14
CA LEU A 85 -38.69 0.80 -8.24
C LEU A 85 -39.50 -0.34 -8.85
N LYS A 86 -38.89 -1.49 -9.14
CA LYS A 86 -39.61 -2.67 -9.65
C LYS A 86 -40.74 -3.09 -8.70
N THR A 87 -40.49 -3.14 -7.40
CA THR A 87 -41.51 -3.46 -6.39
C THR A 87 -42.63 -2.41 -6.34
N ARG A 88 -42.29 -1.12 -6.47
CA ARG A 88 -43.29 -0.04 -6.50
C ARG A 88 -44.15 -0.10 -7.76
N THR A 89 -43.53 -0.32 -8.92
CA THR A 89 -44.22 -0.43 -10.21
C THR A 89 -45.11 -1.66 -10.26
N SER A 90 -44.68 -2.81 -9.72
CA SER A 90 -45.53 -4.01 -9.65
C SER A 90 -46.76 -3.78 -8.77
N ARG A 91 -46.60 -3.14 -7.61
CA ARG A 91 -47.73 -2.74 -6.73
C ARG A 91 -48.68 -1.76 -7.43
N LEU A 92 -48.15 -0.76 -8.12
CA LEU A 92 -48.95 0.18 -8.91
C LEU A 92 -49.73 -0.52 -10.04
N SER A 93 -49.08 -1.43 -10.77
CA SER A 93 -49.72 -2.22 -11.82
C SER A 93 -50.85 -3.10 -11.27
N GLN A 94 -50.62 -3.78 -10.16
CA GLN A 94 -51.67 -4.55 -9.48
C GLN A 94 -52.84 -3.66 -9.03
N ARG A 95 -52.55 -2.50 -8.46
CA ARG A 95 -53.58 -1.54 -8.04
C ARG A 95 -54.37 -0.98 -9.23
N SER A 96 -53.70 -0.68 -10.34
CA SER A 96 -54.33 -0.27 -11.60
C SER A 96 -55.26 -1.35 -12.15
N SER A 97 -54.82 -2.61 -12.16
CA SER A 97 -55.66 -3.74 -12.59
C SER A 97 -56.90 -3.91 -11.70
N ARG A 98 -56.77 -3.72 -10.38
CA ARG A 98 -57.93 -3.72 -9.47
C ARG A 98 -58.89 -2.58 -9.76
N HIS A 99 -58.40 -1.36 -9.97
CA HIS A 99 -59.25 -0.21 -10.33
C HIS A 99 -59.94 -0.39 -11.67
N GLN A 100 -59.28 -1.00 -12.65
CA GLN A 100 -59.89 -1.31 -13.94
C GLN A 100 -61.01 -2.35 -13.81
N LYS A 101 -60.80 -3.42 -13.04
CA LYS A 101 -61.87 -4.38 -12.72
C LYS A 101 -63.05 -3.72 -12.00
N TRP A 102 -62.78 -2.82 -11.07
CA TRP A 102 -63.82 -2.03 -10.40
C TRP A 102 -64.59 -1.15 -11.38
N ALA A 103 -63.91 -0.50 -12.33
CA ALA A 103 -64.57 0.32 -13.35
C ALA A 103 -65.43 -0.53 -14.30
N GLU A 104 -64.96 -1.71 -14.71
CA GLU A 104 -65.71 -2.66 -15.55
C GLU A 104 -66.92 -3.25 -14.81
N GLN A 105 -66.82 -3.49 -13.51
CA GLN A 105 -67.96 -3.91 -12.66
C GLN A 105 -68.91 -2.75 -12.33
N SER A 106 -68.41 -1.52 -12.33
CA SER A 106 -69.18 -0.29 -12.10
C SER A 106 -69.82 0.28 -13.37
N SER A 107 -69.70 -0.39 -14.53
CA SER A 107 -70.61 -0.18 -15.65
C SER A 107 -72.01 -0.63 -15.22
N ILE A 108 -72.65 0.23 -14.43
CA ILE A 108 -74.06 0.17 -14.09
C ILE A 108 -74.79 0.24 -15.42
N ASP A 109 -75.37 -0.89 -15.81
CA ASP A 109 -76.45 -0.94 -16.78
C ASP A 109 -77.40 0.20 -16.45
N THR A 110 -77.60 1.10 -17.40
CA THR A 110 -78.67 2.09 -17.37
C THR A 110 -79.98 1.33 -17.18
N LEU A 111 -80.42 1.27 -15.93
CA LEU A 111 -81.70 0.70 -15.51
C LEU A 111 -82.80 1.38 -16.32
N ALA A 112 -83.33 0.63 -17.28
CA ALA A 112 -84.70 0.83 -17.72
C ALA A 112 -85.57 0.75 -16.47
N VAL A 113 -86.36 1.79 -16.24
CA VAL A 113 -87.37 1.85 -15.18
C VAL A 113 -88.54 0.94 -15.57
N PRO A 114 -88.97 0.01 -14.70
CA PRO A 114 -90.33 -0.49 -14.76
C PRO A 114 -91.01 -0.40 -13.38
N GLY A 115 -92.13 0.31 -13.38
CA GLY A 115 -93.37 -0.14 -12.76
C GLY A 115 -93.38 -0.47 -11.27
N GLU A 116 -94.10 0.38 -10.54
CA GLU A 116 -94.75 0.10 -9.26
C GLU A 116 -95.29 -1.35 -9.16
N THR A 117 -94.95 -2.04 -8.08
CA THR A 117 -95.92 -2.84 -7.31
C THR A 117 -95.46 -2.93 -5.86
N ASP A 118 -96.35 -2.51 -4.97
CA ASP A 118 -96.37 -2.91 -3.55
C ASP A 118 -96.24 -4.43 -3.43
N ASP A 119 -95.25 -4.89 -2.68
CA ASP A 119 -95.36 -6.19 -2.02
C ASP A 119 -94.53 -6.26 -0.74
N ILE A 120 -95.11 -6.99 0.20
CA ILE A 120 -94.92 -6.94 1.63
C ILE A 120 -93.52 -7.43 2.03
N GLY A 121 -92.82 -6.57 2.77
CA GLY A 121 -91.44 -6.75 3.22
C GLY A 121 -91.23 -8.00 4.08
N HIS A 122 -90.74 -9.05 3.43
CA HIS A 122 -90.00 -10.14 4.07
C HIS A 122 -88.74 -10.38 3.23
N LEU A 123 -87.78 -9.48 3.30
CA LEU A 123 -86.51 -9.62 2.60
C LEU A 123 -85.34 -9.42 3.56
N ASN A 124 -84.61 -10.53 3.72
CA ASN A 124 -83.15 -10.56 3.73
C ASN A 124 -82.38 -10.26 5.04
N ASP A 125 -82.69 -11.00 6.10
CA ASP A 125 -81.75 -11.18 7.23
C ASP A 125 -80.54 -12.07 6.84
N GLU A 126 -80.72 -12.98 5.86
CA GLU A 126 -79.66 -13.87 5.33
C GLU A 126 -78.61 -13.14 4.49
N ASN A 127 -78.99 -12.08 3.78
CA ASN A 127 -78.05 -11.29 2.95
C ASN A 127 -77.20 -10.35 3.81
N LEU A 128 -77.76 -9.80 4.89
CA LEU A 128 -77.04 -8.97 5.85
C LEU A 128 -76.02 -9.78 6.66
N THR A 129 -76.40 -11.00 7.07
CA THR A 129 -75.49 -11.93 7.78
C THR A 129 -74.39 -12.47 6.86
N ALA A 130 -74.66 -12.74 5.58
CA ALA A 130 -73.64 -13.13 4.61
C ALA A 130 -72.60 -12.01 4.37
N ASP A 131 -73.02 -10.74 4.29
CA ASP A 131 -72.12 -9.59 4.12
C ASP A 131 -71.26 -9.32 5.37
N ILE A 132 -71.82 -9.49 6.57
CA ILE A 132 -71.06 -9.38 7.82
C ILE A 132 -69.97 -10.45 7.88
N ILE A 133 -70.30 -11.70 7.57
CA ILE A 133 -69.34 -12.81 7.57
C ILE A 133 -68.27 -12.63 6.48
N SER A 134 -68.64 -12.15 5.29
CA SER A 134 -67.69 -11.83 4.22
C SER A 134 -66.68 -10.75 4.62
N ASN A 135 -67.16 -9.67 5.24
CA ASN A 135 -66.30 -8.59 5.73
C ASN A 135 -65.36 -9.06 6.86
N GLU A 136 -65.85 -9.94 7.74
CA GLU A 136 -65.04 -10.51 8.83
C GLU A 136 -63.97 -11.47 8.29
N ILE A 137 -64.27 -12.25 7.24
CA ILE A 137 -63.30 -13.08 6.53
C ILE A 137 -62.25 -12.24 5.78
N GLU A 138 -62.64 -11.12 5.15
CA GLU A 138 -61.67 -10.20 4.54
C GLU A 138 -60.78 -9.52 5.58
N ALA A 139 -61.34 -9.11 6.73
CA ALA A 139 -60.58 -8.56 7.85
C ALA A 139 -59.55 -9.57 8.36
N LEU A 140 -59.94 -10.83 8.58
CA LEU A 140 -59.03 -11.89 9.02
C LEU A 140 -57.94 -12.21 7.98
N LYS A 141 -58.27 -12.18 6.68
CA LYS A 141 -57.28 -12.38 5.60
C LYS A 141 -56.26 -11.25 5.53
N THR A 142 -56.72 -10.00 5.72
CA THR A 142 -55.80 -8.85 5.76
C THR A 142 -54.92 -8.87 7.00
N GLU A 143 -55.46 -9.28 8.16
CA GLU A 143 -54.70 -9.45 9.40
C GLU A 143 -53.62 -10.54 9.26
N GLN A 144 -53.95 -11.71 8.70
CA GLN A 144 -52.95 -12.74 8.40
C GLN A 144 -51.88 -12.27 7.42
N SER A 145 -52.26 -11.46 6.42
CA SER A 145 -51.29 -10.89 5.48
C SER A 145 -50.33 -9.91 6.16
N ILE A 146 -50.83 -9.11 7.10
CA ILE A 146 -50.02 -8.16 7.88
C ILE A 146 -49.07 -8.91 8.83
N GLU A 147 -49.54 -9.99 9.47
CA GLU A 147 -48.72 -10.84 10.35
C GLU A 147 -47.55 -11.46 9.56
N LEU A 148 -47.80 -11.92 8.33
CA LEU A 148 -46.76 -12.48 7.46
C LEU A 148 -45.72 -11.41 7.08
N GLU A 149 -46.16 -10.21 6.71
CA GLU A 149 -45.27 -9.08 6.38
C GLU A 149 -44.45 -8.63 7.62
N LEU A 150 -45.05 -8.64 8.81
CA LEU A 150 -44.35 -8.37 10.08
C LEU A 150 -43.28 -9.41 10.37
N GLN A 151 -43.57 -10.69 10.11
CA GLN A 151 -42.60 -11.76 10.31
C GLN A 151 -41.43 -11.66 9.31
N ASP A 152 -41.70 -11.33 8.05
CA ASP A 152 -40.66 -11.07 7.06
C ASP A 152 -39.79 -9.88 7.45
N ALA A 153 -40.40 -8.78 7.92
CA ALA A 153 -39.67 -7.61 8.42
C ALA A 153 -38.80 -7.95 9.64
N ARG A 154 -39.28 -8.77 10.58
CA ARG A 154 -38.48 -9.24 11.73
C ARG A 154 -37.27 -10.07 11.30
N ASN A 155 -37.46 -10.95 10.32
CA ASN A 155 -36.37 -11.75 9.75
C ASN A 155 -35.34 -10.85 9.05
N GLU A 156 -35.79 -9.85 8.28
CA GLU A 156 -34.91 -8.90 7.61
C GLU A 156 -34.11 -8.06 8.62
N ILE A 157 -34.75 -7.55 9.68
CA ILE A 157 -34.08 -6.83 10.77
C ILE A 157 -33.00 -7.70 11.42
N SER A 158 -33.31 -8.95 11.73
CA SER A 158 -32.33 -9.88 12.32
C SER A 158 -31.13 -10.11 11.39
N THR A 159 -31.39 -10.24 10.09
CA THR A 159 -30.35 -10.41 9.07
C THR A 159 -29.47 -9.16 8.95
N LEU A 160 -30.08 -7.97 8.99
CA LEU A 160 -29.36 -6.70 8.96
C LEU A 160 -28.53 -6.47 10.23
N GLN A 161 -29.06 -6.80 11.40
CA GLN A 161 -28.32 -6.72 12.67
C GLN A 161 -27.06 -7.61 12.64
N PHE A 162 -27.18 -8.84 12.13
CA PHE A 162 -26.03 -9.73 11.96
C PHE A 162 -24.97 -9.13 11.03
N LYS A 163 -25.40 -8.58 9.88
CA LYS A 163 -24.48 -7.92 8.94
C LYS A 163 -23.83 -6.66 9.53
N CYS A 164 -24.57 -5.85 10.29
CA CYS A 164 -24.01 -4.69 10.98
C CYS A 164 -22.93 -5.11 11.98
N LYS A 165 -23.15 -6.20 12.72
CA LYS A 165 -22.16 -6.75 13.63
C LYS A 165 -20.91 -7.22 12.89
N ASP A 166 -21.06 -8.02 11.83
CA ASP A 166 -19.93 -8.50 11.01
C ASP A 166 -19.13 -7.34 10.39
N ILE A 167 -19.81 -6.28 9.94
CA ILE A 167 -19.16 -5.07 9.44
C ILE A 167 -18.42 -4.33 10.56
N SER A 168 -19.01 -4.24 11.76
CA SER A 168 -18.37 -3.63 12.93
C SER A 168 -17.10 -4.37 13.33
N ASP A 169 -17.17 -5.71 13.42
CA ASP A 169 -16.02 -6.55 13.77
C ASP A 169 -14.89 -6.41 12.73
N LYS A 170 -15.25 -6.31 11.43
CA LYS A 170 -14.29 -6.03 10.36
C LYS A 170 -13.68 -4.64 10.44
N LEU A 171 -14.48 -3.63 10.80
CA LEU A 171 -13.98 -2.26 10.97
C LEU A 171 -12.96 -2.20 12.11
N ASP A 172 -13.26 -2.83 13.25
CA ASP A 172 -12.35 -2.90 14.40
C ASP A 172 -11.04 -3.62 14.04
N SER A 173 -11.12 -4.70 13.27
CA SER A 173 -9.93 -5.41 12.76
C SER A 173 -9.07 -4.53 11.86
N VAL A 174 -9.68 -3.77 10.94
CA VAL A 174 -8.97 -2.87 10.02
C VAL A 174 -8.35 -1.69 10.78
N LEU A 175 -9.04 -1.15 11.79
CA LEU A 175 -8.50 -0.09 12.64
C LEU A 175 -7.25 -0.56 13.37
N LYS A 176 -7.26 -1.78 13.91
CA LYS A 176 -6.11 -2.37 14.58
C LYS A 176 -4.93 -2.58 13.61
N GLU A 177 -5.18 -3.10 12.42
CA GLU A 177 -4.14 -3.26 11.39
C GLU A 177 -3.54 -1.90 10.99
N ASN A 178 -4.37 -0.84 10.91
CA ASN A 178 -3.91 0.51 10.61
C ASN A 178 -3.01 1.07 11.72
N GLU A 179 -3.34 0.82 12.99
CA GLU A 179 -2.49 1.19 14.13
C GLU A 179 -1.12 0.49 14.07
N GLU A 180 -1.10 -0.82 13.78
CA GLU A 180 0.14 -1.61 13.64
C GLU A 180 1.00 -1.11 12.46
N LEU A 181 0.38 -0.76 11.33
CA LEU A 181 1.07 -0.18 10.18
C LEU A 181 1.64 1.21 10.49
N ASN A 182 0.90 2.07 11.17
CA ASN A 182 1.38 3.40 11.56
C ASN A 182 2.58 3.31 12.50
N GLU A 183 2.58 2.35 13.43
CA GLU A 183 3.72 2.14 14.32
C GLU A 183 4.96 1.64 13.55
N THR A 184 4.75 0.76 12.56
CA THR A 184 5.84 0.28 11.69
C THR A 184 6.43 1.42 10.86
N ILE A 185 5.59 2.31 10.31
CA ILE A 185 6.03 3.53 9.61
C ILE A 185 6.86 4.42 10.53
N ARG A 186 6.39 4.64 11.76
CA ARG A 186 7.10 5.47 12.76
C ARG A 186 8.49 4.90 13.06
N MET A 187 8.60 3.59 13.25
CA MET A 187 9.88 2.92 13.48
C MET A 187 10.83 3.07 12.28
N HIS A 188 10.32 2.93 11.05
CA HIS A 188 11.14 3.11 9.85
C HIS A 188 11.64 4.55 9.70
N GLN A 189 10.81 5.54 9.98
CA GLN A 189 11.22 6.96 9.96
C GLN A 189 12.32 7.25 10.99
N GLU A 190 12.18 6.71 12.21
CA GLU A 190 13.21 6.86 13.25
C GLU A 190 14.54 6.22 12.83
N ALA A 191 14.50 5.03 12.25
CA ALA A 191 15.68 4.36 11.70
C ALA A 191 16.32 5.14 10.55
N GLU A 192 15.51 5.72 9.66
CA GLU A 192 15.97 6.55 8.54
C GLU A 192 16.68 7.81 9.04
N THR A 193 16.11 8.51 10.03
CA THR A 193 16.77 9.69 10.63
C THR A 193 18.09 9.33 11.29
N THR A 194 18.14 8.20 12.02
CA THR A 194 19.38 7.71 12.65
C THR A 194 20.45 7.37 11.61
N ALA A 195 20.05 6.73 10.50
CA ALA A 195 20.97 6.39 9.42
C ALA A 195 21.49 7.65 8.70
N ALA A 196 20.64 8.68 8.51
CA ALA A 196 21.06 9.96 7.94
C ALA A 196 22.11 10.66 8.80
N ASP A 197 21.90 10.70 10.12
CA ASP A 197 22.86 11.25 11.08
C ASP A 197 24.20 10.48 11.02
N GLU A 198 24.16 9.14 10.97
CA GLU A 198 25.38 8.32 10.84
C GLU A 198 26.14 8.62 9.53
N ILE A 199 25.44 8.76 8.41
CA ILE A 199 26.05 9.11 7.12
C ILE A 199 26.72 10.48 7.18
N GLU A 200 26.09 11.47 7.81
CA GLU A 200 26.67 12.80 7.99
C GLU A 200 27.98 12.70 8.78
N THR A 201 27.98 11.99 9.93
CA THR A 201 29.20 11.83 10.73
C THR A 201 30.32 11.07 10.01
N LEU A 202 29.99 10.08 9.17
CA LEU A 202 30.97 9.35 8.37
C LEU A 202 31.53 10.22 7.25
N THR A 203 30.70 11.06 6.64
CA THR A 203 31.11 12.01 5.60
C THR A 203 32.10 13.03 6.17
N GLU A 204 31.82 13.59 7.36
CA GLU A 204 32.74 14.49 8.05
C GLU A 204 34.09 13.82 8.35
N LYS A 205 34.07 12.57 8.84
CA LYS A 205 35.29 11.80 9.12
C LYS A 205 36.11 11.56 7.86
N LEU A 206 35.45 11.21 6.75
CA LEU A 206 36.10 10.98 5.46
C LEU A 206 36.77 12.26 4.94
N ASP A 207 36.12 13.40 5.10
CA ASP A 207 36.68 14.70 4.73
C ASP A 207 37.93 15.03 5.54
N VAL A 208 37.91 14.80 6.85
CA VAL A 208 39.08 14.97 7.70
C VAL A 208 40.21 14.04 7.27
N GLU A 209 39.93 12.77 7.01
CA GLU A 209 40.91 11.81 6.55
C GLU A 209 41.53 12.22 5.20
N SER A 210 40.71 12.67 4.25
CA SER A 210 41.14 13.18 2.94
C SER A 210 42.11 14.35 3.09
N HIS A 211 41.83 15.28 4.01
CA HIS A 211 42.72 16.40 4.31
C HIS A 211 44.05 15.95 4.92
N VAL A 212 44.02 15.00 5.85
CA VAL A 212 45.24 14.45 6.47
C VAL A 212 46.09 13.72 5.42
N ARG A 213 45.46 12.90 4.56
CA ARG A 213 46.13 12.18 3.47
C ARG A 213 46.83 13.13 2.51
N LYS A 214 46.13 14.17 2.04
CA LYS A 214 46.73 15.21 1.16
C LYS A 214 47.94 15.90 1.80
N ARG A 215 47.89 16.20 3.10
CA ARG A 215 49.03 16.78 3.84
C ARG A 215 50.20 15.80 3.92
N ALA A 216 49.93 14.53 4.22
CA ALA A 216 50.95 13.48 4.27
C ALA A 216 51.62 13.26 2.90
N GLU A 217 50.85 13.21 1.82
CA GLU A 217 51.35 13.11 0.45
C GLU A 217 52.26 14.30 0.08
N THR A 218 51.82 15.52 0.42
CA THR A 218 52.61 16.74 0.20
C THR A 218 53.93 16.71 0.98
N LEU A 219 53.89 16.24 2.23
CA LEU A 219 55.07 16.10 3.07
C LEU A 219 56.03 15.04 2.51
N ALA A 220 55.51 13.88 2.10
CA ALA A 220 56.30 12.81 1.50
C ALA A 220 57.00 13.27 0.21
N ALA A 221 56.29 14.01 -0.65
CA ALA A 221 56.85 14.58 -1.87
C ALA A 221 58.01 15.56 -1.57
N LYS A 222 57.84 16.44 -0.56
CA LYS A 222 58.91 17.35 -0.10
C LYS A 222 60.12 16.58 0.42
N MET A 223 59.91 15.62 1.32
CA MET A 223 60.99 14.79 1.88
C MET A 223 61.73 14.03 0.78
N TYR A 224 61.03 13.50 -0.22
CA TYR A 224 61.66 12.82 -1.35
C TYR A 224 62.55 13.76 -2.18
N GLY A 225 62.08 14.98 -2.45
CA GLY A 225 62.84 16.02 -3.14
C GLY A 225 64.10 16.43 -2.37
N GLU A 226 63.98 16.67 -1.07
CA GLU A 226 65.10 16.99 -0.19
C GLU A 226 66.10 15.83 -0.12
N ASN A 227 65.65 14.60 0.10
CA ASN A 227 66.53 13.44 0.20
C ASN A 227 67.34 13.20 -1.09
N LYS A 228 66.72 13.44 -2.26
CA LYS A 228 67.43 13.44 -3.56
C LYS A 228 68.50 14.53 -3.64
N SER A 229 68.22 15.73 -3.11
CA SER A 229 69.18 16.84 -3.02
C SER A 229 70.35 16.50 -2.08
N TRP A 230 70.07 16.01 -0.87
CA TRP A 230 71.08 15.56 0.09
C TRP A 230 71.98 14.47 -0.48
N LYS A 231 71.39 13.48 -1.17
CA LYS A 231 72.14 12.42 -1.84
C LYS A 231 73.07 12.98 -2.92
N LYS A 232 72.62 13.96 -3.72
CA LYS A 232 73.45 14.64 -4.73
C LYS A 232 74.60 15.41 -4.07
N GLN A 233 74.33 16.18 -3.01
CA GLN A 233 75.37 16.91 -2.27
C GLN A 233 76.41 15.97 -1.65
N SER A 234 75.97 14.85 -1.06
CA SER A 234 76.86 13.82 -0.50
C SER A 234 77.80 13.24 -1.56
N ILE A 235 77.28 12.92 -2.75
CA ILE A 235 78.11 12.43 -3.87
C ILE A 235 79.13 13.48 -4.32
N MET A 236 78.73 14.76 -4.43
CA MET A 236 79.66 15.83 -4.83
C MET A 236 80.80 16.01 -3.81
N ARG A 237 80.49 15.98 -2.52
CA ARG A 237 81.50 16.09 -1.45
C ARG A 237 82.51 14.94 -1.47
N LYS A 238 82.07 13.72 -1.78
CA LYS A 238 82.98 12.57 -1.93
C LYS A 238 83.92 12.74 -3.12
N LYS A 239 83.40 13.14 -4.29
CA LYS A 239 84.20 13.38 -5.50
C LYS A 239 85.23 14.51 -5.35
N SER A 240 84.90 15.56 -4.59
CA SER A 240 85.83 16.66 -4.34
C SER A 240 86.97 16.31 -3.37
N GLY A 241 86.84 15.24 -2.58
CA GLY A 241 87.90 14.80 -1.66
C GLY A 241 88.92 13.83 -2.29
N GLU A 242 88.54 13.10 -3.34
CA GLU A 242 89.42 12.15 -4.03
C GLU A 242 90.38 12.82 -5.05
N GLY A 243 90.27 14.13 -5.27
CA GLY A 243 91.11 14.89 -6.21
C GLY A 243 92.47 15.33 -5.68
N ASP A 244 92.67 15.32 -4.36
CA ASP A 244 93.88 15.87 -3.73
C ASP A 244 94.91 14.80 -3.32
N ASP A 245 94.58 13.50 -3.39
CA ASP A 245 95.49 12.39 -3.00
C ASP A 245 96.36 11.85 -4.16
N ASN A 246 96.37 12.53 -5.32
CA ASN A 246 97.15 12.13 -6.50
C ASN A 246 98.13 13.22 -7.01
N SER A 247 98.54 14.16 -6.15
CA SER A 247 99.65 15.09 -6.40
C SER A 247 100.85 14.83 -5.50
#